data_AF-A0A919ZP58-F1
#
_entry.id   AF-A0A919ZP58-F1
#
_cell.length_a   1.000
_cell.length_b   1.000
_cell.length_c   1.000
_cell.angle_alpha   90.00
_cell.angle_beta   90.00
_cell.angle_gamma   90.00
#
_symmetry.space_group_name_H-M   'P 1'
#
loop_
_entity.id
_entity.type
_entity.pdbx_description
1 polymer ?
#
loop_
_entity_poly.entity_id
_entity_poly.type
_entity_poly.pdbx_seq_one_letter_code
_entity_poly.pdbx_strand_id
1 'polypeptide(L)' 'MKKEDMIIYGCVIIGAGIGLFIDHPLPAVCIGLGAGYLINFMMSRK' A
#
# COMPACT_ATOMS: atom_id res chain seq x y z
N MET A 1 7.02 15.26 -4.73
CA MET A 1 6.61 13.89 -4.40
C MET A 1 7.71 13.27 -3.57
N LYS A 2 7.48 13.05 -2.28
CA LYS A 2 8.51 12.50 -1.39
C LYS A 2 8.63 11.01 -1.68
N LYS A 3 9.84 10.42 -1.51
CA LYS A 3 10.05 8.97 -1.70
C LYS A 3 9.08 8.12 -0.87
N GLU A 4 8.67 8.64 0.29
CA GLU A 4 7.66 8.09 1.19
C GLU A 4 6.30 7.87 0.51
N ASP A 5 5.82 8.84 -0.28
CA ASP A 5 4.56 8.75 -1.00
C ASP A 5 4.62 7.65 -2.07
N MET A 6 5.80 7.45 -2.67
CA MET A 6 6.04 6.46 -3.73
C MET A 6 5.94 5.02 -3.21
N ILE A 7 6.37 4.77 -1.97
CA ILE A 7 6.25 3.44 -1.33
C ILE A 7 4.78 3.12 -1.06
N ILE A 8 4.03 4.08 -0.51
CA ILE A 8 2.60 3.92 -0.25
C ILE A 8 1.87 3.66 -1.57
N TYR A 9 2.14 4.45 -2.61
CA TYR A 9 1.53 4.30 -3.93
C TYR A 9 1.77 2.91 -4.53
N GLY A 10 3.00 2.39 -4.42
CA GLY A 10 3.34 1.04 -4.87
C GLY A 10 2.54 -0.04 -4.14
N CYS A 11 2.46 0.05 -2.81
CA CYS A 11 1.67 -0.90 -2.01
C CYS A 11 0.16 -0.83 -2.31
N VAL A 12 -0.39 0.37 -2.58
CA VAL A 12 -1.78 0.54 -3.02
C VAL A 12 -2.04 -0.13 -4.36
N ILE A 13 -1.15 0.06 -5.35
CA ILE A 13 -1.30 -0.53 -6.69
C ILE A 13 -1.26 -2.06 -6.63
N ILE A 14 -0.33 -2.62 -5.84
CA ILE A 14 -0.23 -4.07 -5.65
C ILE A 14 -1.48 -4.59 -4.92
N GLY A 15 -1.94 -3.90 -3.87
CA GLY A 15 -3.17 -4.23 -3.15
C GLY A 15 -4.40 -4.19 -4.06
N ALA A 16 -4.50 -3.19 -4.94
CA ALA A 16 -5.56 -3.12 -5.95
C ALA A 16 -5.48 -4.29 -6.94
N GLY A 17 -4.29 -4.61 -7.44
CA GLY A 17 -4.08 -5.71 -8.38
C GLY A 17 -4.48 -7.07 -7.80
N ILE A 18 -4.08 -7.34 -6.55
CA ILE A 18 -4.49 -8.55 -5.83
C ILE A 18 -6.00 -8.54 -5.58
N GLY A 19 -6.54 -7.39 -5.16
CA GLY A 19 -7.97 -7.20 -4.89
C GLY A 19 -8.88 -7.45 -6.08
N LEU A 20 -8.45 -7.05 -7.27
CA LEU A 20 -9.17 -7.34 -8.51
C LEU A 20 -9.16 -8.84 -8.85
N PHE A 21 -8.09 -9.55 -8.48
CA PHE A 21 -7.99 -11.00 -8.69
C PHE A 21 -8.90 -11.83 -7.78
N ILE A 22 -9.28 -11.28 -6.62
CA ILE A 22 -10.12 -11.93 -5.62
C ILE A 22 -11.54 -11.35 -5.56
N ASP A 23 -11.94 -10.53 -6.54
CA ASP A 23 -13.22 -9.80 -6.59
C ASP A 23 -13.51 -8.91 -5.35
N HIS A 24 -12.47 -8.63 -4.56
CA HIS A 24 -12.52 -7.78 -3.38
C HIS A 24 -11.49 -6.65 -3.48
N PRO A 25 -11.68 -5.67 -4.39
CA PRO A 25 -10.73 -4.59 -4.63
C PRO A 25 -10.63 -3.61 -3.46
N LEU A 26 -11.76 -3.22 -2.87
CA LEU A 26 -11.80 -2.25 -1.76
C LEU A 26 -11.02 -2.72 -0.51
N PRO A 27 -11.26 -3.93 0.03
CA PRO A 27 -10.50 -4.41 1.19
C PRO A 27 -9.00 -4.53 0.91
N ALA A 28 -8.63 -5.02 -0.27
CA ALA A 28 -7.24 -5.26 -0.62
C ALA A 28 -6.46 -3.94 -0.82
N VAL A 29 -7.09 -2.91 -1.37
CA VAL A 29 -6.53 -1.55 -1.45
C VAL A 29 -6.29 -0.97 -0.05
N CYS A 30 -7.24 -1.16 0.87
CA CYS A 30 -7.07 -0.74 2.26
C CYS A 30 -5.91 -1.47 2.96
N ILE A 31 -5.74 -2.77 2.70
CA ILE A 31 -4.59 -3.54 3.19
C ILE A 31 -3.29 -3.01 2.58
N GLY A 32 -3.27 -2.71 1.29
CA GLY A 32 -2.12 -2.11 0.60
C GLY A 32 -1.73 -0.74 1.17
N LEU A 33 -2.72 0.12 1.43
CA LEU A 33 -2.52 1.40 2.12
C LEU A 33 -1.95 1.22 3.51
N GLY A 34 -2.54 0.33 4.31
CA GLY A 34 -2.09 0.03 5.68
C GLY A 34 -0.66 -0.50 5.71
N ALA A 35 -0.33 -1.46 4.83
CA ALA A 35 1.02 -1.99 4.69
C ALA A 35 2.03 -0.92 4.24
N GLY A 36 1.65 -0.08 3.27
CA GLY A 36 2.48 1.03 2.79
C GLY A 36 2.81 2.03 3.90
N TYR A 37 1.82 2.40 4.71
CA TYR A 37 2.03 3.27 5.88
C TYR A 37 2.87 2.60 6.96
N LEU A 38 2.69 1.29 7.20
CA LEU A 38 3.47 0.56 8.19
C LEU A 38 4.96 0.49 7.81
N ILE A 39 5.25 0.20 6.53
CA ILE A 39 6.62 0.16 5.99
C ILE A 39 7.25 1.55 6.04
N ASN A 40 6.51 2.57 5.63
CA ASN A 40 6.96 3.95 5.70
C ASN A 40 7.27 4.36 7.16
N PHE A 41 6.36 4.05 8.10
CA PHE A 41 6.57 4.31 9.52
C PHE A 41 7.83 3.61 10.06
N MET A 42 8.05 2.33 9.73
CA MET A 42 9.27 1.62 10.12
C MET A 42 10.54 2.22 9.51
N MET A 43 10.47 2.72 8.28
CA MET A 43 11.61 3.29 7.56
C MET A 43 11.92 4.73 7.99
N SER A 44 10.90 5.50 8.36
CA SER A 44 10.99 6.87 8.89
C SER A 44 11.42 6.88 10.37
N ARG A 45 11.19 5.78 11.10
CA ARG A 45 11.66 5.56 12.48
C ARG A 45 13.14 5.13 12.59
N LYS A 46 13.84 5.00 11.47
CA LYS A 46 15.27 4.65 11.41
C LYS A 46 16.11 5.88 11.08
#